data_AF-A0A7J6QRI1-F1
#
_entry.id   AF-A0A7J6QRI1-F1
#
_cell.length_a   1.000
_cell.length_b   1.000
_cell.length_c   1.000
_cell.angle_alpha   90.00
_cell.angle_beta   90.00
_cell.angle_gamma   90.00
#
_symmetry.space_group_name_H-M   'P 1'
#
loop_
_entity.id
_entity.type
_entity.pdbx_description
1 polymer ?
#
loop_
_entity_poly.entity_id
_entity_poly.type
_entity_poly.pdbx_seq_one_letter_code
_entity_poly.pdbx_strand_id
1 'polypeptide(L)'
;MMSSLIHRLFSPPKTQCETKAEPEATKAGVKDYSESDMGYDADTWYRVYEAVPKSEAEKNYEIVKECGLGEIWGGPEPPAPAPPKPQPHTFGSDWEKEVGKHYGLVPSEAEPRTSSEIREATADYAKRVHQSDPDDACKYLAIEEYRCLLTAQAEIETEEAATKCFKWNDEWRRCQWDQYKFNEGLTYIEGPQIRKAYRFAPNYKYA
;
A
#
# COMPACT_ATOMS: atom_id res chain seq x y z
N MET A 1 -3.96 50.49 16.28
CA MET A 1 -3.50 49.66 17.42
C MET A 1 -3.90 48.18 17.24
N MET A 2 -3.54 47.52 16.12
CA MET A 2 -3.80 46.09 15.90
C MET A 2 -2.72 45.39 15.05
N SER A 3 -1.58 46.06 14.78
CA SER A 3 -0.53 45.54 13.87
C SER A 3 0.85 45.36 14.55
N SER A 4 0.91 45.47 15.87
CA SER A 4 2.16 45.39 16.66
C SER A 4 2.28 44.13 17.52
N LEU A 5 1.26 43.27 17.54
CA LEU A 5 1.24 42.06 18.39
C LEU A 5 1.67 40.78 17.65
N ILE A 6 1.66 40.78 16.32
CA ILE A 6 2.01 39.58 15.53
C ILE A 6 3.53 39.47 15.28
N HIS A 7 4.28 40.58 15.31
CA HIS A 7 5.74 40.55 15.12
C HIS A 7 6.56 40.13 16.35
N ARG A 8 5.94 39.89 17.52
CA ARG A 8 6.65 39.46 18.74
C ARG A 8 6.59 37.96 19.03
N LEU A 9 5.92 37.18 18.18
CA LEU A 9 5.83 35.71 18.35
C LEU A 9 6.79 34.91 17.46
N PHE A 10 7.55 35.57 16.57
CA PHE A 10 8.51 34.92 15.65
C PHE A 10 9.92 35.52 15.73
N SER A 11 10.41 35.77 16.95
CA SER A 11 11.85 35.95 17.15
C SER A 11 12.20 35.58 18.59
N PRO A 12 12.69 34.36 18.85
CA PRO A 12 13.30 34.07 20.13
C PRO A 12 14.64 34.84 20.21
N PRO A 13 14.91 35.62 21.28
CA PRO A 13 16.26 36.09 21.55
C PRO A 13 17.17 34.88 21.78
N LYS A 14 18.43 34.97 21.32
CA LYS A 14 19.48 33.93 21.29
C LYS A 14 19.89 33.30 22.65
N THR A 15 19.07 33.34 23.69
CA THR A 15 19.49 33.04 25.07
C THR A 15 18.78 31.86 25.74
N GLN A 16 18.29 30.86 25.01
CA GLN A 16 17.76 29.63 25.62
C GLN A 16 18.27 28.37 24.92
N CYS A 17 19.59 28.16 25.02
CA CYS A 17 20.19 26.84 24.93
C CYS A 17 20.81 26.53 26.30
N GLU A 18 19.97 26.30 27.31
CA GLU A 18 20.41 25.70 28.56
C GLU A 18 19.61 24.42 28.78
N THR A 19 20.36 23.33 28.85
CA THR A 19 19.93 21.98 29.18
C THR A 19 19.21 21.96 30.52
N LYS A 20 17.99 21.41 30.55
CA LYS A 20 17.33 21.04 31.80
C LYS A 20 16.72 19.64 31.66
N ALA A 21 17.14 18.78 32.59
CA ALA A 21 16.82 17.36 32.66
C ALA A 21 15.32 17.09 32.93
N GLU A 22 14.87 15.89 32.52
CA GLU A 22 13.55 15.31 32.80
C GLU A 22 13.07 15.52 34.24
N PRO A 23 11.74 15.57 34.42
CA PRO A 23 11.17 14.64 35.39
C PRO A 23 9.96 13.86 34.85
N GLU A 24 10.06 12.55 35.08
CA GLU A 24 9.05 11.59 35.54
C GLU A 24 7.60 11.71 35.03
N ALA A 25 7.20 10.64 34.35
CA ALA A 25 5.83 10.31 33.96
C ALA A 25 4.86 10.28 35.17
N THR A 26 3.92 11.22 35.19
CA THR A 26 2.66 11.09 35.93
C THR A 26 1.53 10.67 34.98
N LYS A 27 1.00 9.47 35.21
CA LYS A 27 -0.24 8.95 34.59
C LYS A 27 -1.42 9.88 34.89
N ALA A 28 -2.07 10.41 33.86
CA ALA A 28 -3.41 10.98 33.94
C ALA A 28 -4.22 10.53 32.71
N GLY A 29 -5.49 10.21 32.94
CA GLY A 29 -6.33 9.35 32.10
C GLY A 29 -6.42 9.71 30.62
N VAL A 30 -6.46 8.66 29.80
CA VAL A 30 -6.86 8.72 28.39
C VAL A 30 -8.33 9.16 28.35
N LYS A 31 -8.57 10.39 27.88
CA LYS A 31 -9.85 10.77 27.31
C LYS A 31 -9.76 10.49 25.82
N ASP A 32 -10.57 9.57 25.34
CA ASP A 32 -10.78 9.38 23.91
C ASP A 32 -11.43 10.65 23.34
N TYR A 33 -10.71 11.34 22.46
CA TYR A 33 -11.28 12.38 21.61
C TYR A 33 -11.56 11.76 20.25
N SER A 34 -12.82 11.79 19.82
CA SER A 34 -13.20 11.42 18.45
C SER A 34 -12.69 12.47 17.47
N GLU A 35 -12.20 12.02 16.30
CA GLU A 35 -11.67 12.86 15.21
C GLU A 35 -12.63 13.98 14.76
N SER A 36 -13.93 13.86 15.06
CA SER A 36 -14.95 14.87 14.78
C SER A 36 -14.82 16.17 15.58
N ASP A 37 -14.11 16.17 16.71
CA ASP A 37 -14.06 17.31 17.64
C ASP A 37 -12.91 18.28 17.34
N MET A 38 -12.00 17.92 16.43
CA MET A 38 -10.82 18.73 16.11
C MET A 38 -10.96 19.62 14.86
N GLY A 39 -12.07 19.57 14.13
CA GLY A 39 -12.40 20.57 13.10
C GLY A 39 -11.34 20.80 12.01
N TYR A 40 -10.56 19.77 11.63
CA TYR A 40 -9.50 19.88 10.63
C TYR A 40 -10.00 19.53 9.22
N ASP A 41 -10.01 20.55 8.34
CA ASP A 41 -10.25 20.44 6.91
C ASP A 41 -8.93 20.12 6.18
N ALA A 42 -8.88 19.02 5.44
CA ALA A 42 -7.69 18.49 4.77
C ALA A 42 -7.07 19.46 3.73
N ASP A 43 -7.83 20.45 3.27
CA ASP A 43 -7.40 21.40 2.24
C ASP A 43 -6.52 22.56 2.75
N THR A 44 -6.34 22.71 4.07
CA THR A 44 -5.52 23.81 4.62
C THR A 44 -4.01 23.56 4.56
N TRP A 45 -3.57 22.30 4.44
CA TRP A 45 -2.13 21.98 4.45
C TRP A 45 -1.38 22.45 3.20
N TYR A 46 -2.05 22.49 2.04
CA TYR A 46 -1.38 22.83 0.78
C TYR A 46 -1.20 24.34 0.55
N ARG A 47 -1.96 25.21 1.23
CA ARG A 47 -1.90 26.66 0.98
C ARG A 47 -0.77 27.40 1.73
N VAL A 48 -0.19 26.78 2.76
CA VAL A 48 0.87 27.43 3.57
C VAL A 48 2.22 27.41 2.85
N TYR A 49 2.48 26.38 2.03
CA TYR A 49 3.77 26.23 1.35
C TYR A 49 3.96 27.15 0.13
N GLU A 50 2.90 27.73 -0.42
CA GLU A 50 2.99 28.64 -1.58
C GLU A 50 3.23 30.11 -1.18
N ALA A 51 3.04 30.47 0.09
CA ALA A 51 3.11 31.86 0.55
C ALA A 51 4.46 32.29 1.14
N VAL A 52 5.42 31.38 1.33
CA VAL A 52 6.74 31.71 1.91
C VAL A 52 7.71 32.10 0.78
N PRO A 53 8.20 33.36 0.74
CA PRO A 53 9.22 33.74 -0.23
C PRO A 53 10.49 32.91 -0.01
N LYS A 54 11.03 32.35 -1.10
CA LYS A 54 12.17 31.40 -1.09
C LYS A 54 13.39 31.88 -0.28
N SER A 55 13.61 33.20 -0.19
CA SER A 55 14.73 33.81 0.52
C SER A 55 14.60 33.77 2.06
N GLU A 56 13.40 33.60 2.61
CA GLU A 56 13.20 33.43 4.06
C GLU A 56 13.23 31.94 4.46
N ALA A 57 12.81 31.05 3.56
CA ALA A 57 12.94 29.60 3.74
C ALA A 57 14.41 29.17 3.86
N GLU A 58 15.31 29.77 3.08
CA GLU A 58 16.76 29.51 3.14
C GLU A 58 17.38 29.99 4.47
N LYS A 59 16.97 31.16 4.97
CA LYS A 59 17.44 31.68 6.27
C LYS A 59 16.95 30.81 7.44
N ASN A 60 15.73 30.29 7.35
CA ASN A 60 15.20 29.36 8.35
C ASN A 60 15.95 28.03 8.32
N TYR A 61 16.42 27.57 7.16
CA TYR A 61 17.22 26.34 7.02
C TYR A 61 18.61 26.47 7.65
N GLU A 62 19.24 27.65 7.55
CA GLU A 62 20.54 27.92 8.19
C GLU A 62 20.43 27.96 9.72
N ILE A 63 19.35 28.53 10.27
CA ILE A 63 19.08 28.54 11.71
C ILE A 63 18.82 27.12 12.24
N VAL A 64 18.08 26.29 11.50
CA VAL A 64 17.84 24.86 11.85
C VAL A 64 19.14 24.05 11.87
N LYS A 65 20.08 24.38 10.98
CA LYS A 65 21.41 23.75 10.91
C LYS A 65 22.34 24.21 12.05
N GLU A 66 22.32 25.49 12.41
CA GLU A 66 23.09 26.02 13.56
C GLU A 66 22.53 25.57 14.92
N CYS A 67 21.21 25.35 15.03
CA CYS A 67 20.56 24.85 16.24
C CYS A 67 20.61 23.33 16.42
N GLY A 68 21.28 22.58 15.53
CA GLY A 68 21.38 21.12 15.63
C GLY A 68 20.04 20.38 15.46
N LEU A 69 19.01 21.05 14.91
CA LEU A 69 17.68 20.47 14.66
C LEU A 69 17.60 19.76 13.29
N GLY A 70 18.75 19.54 12.64
CA GLY A 70 18.87 18.88 11.34
C GLY A 70 18.65 17.37 11.34
N GLU A 71 18.41 16.73 12.49
CA GLU A 71 18.17 15.29 12.60
C GLU A 71 16.68 14.89 12.54
N ILE A 72 15.75 15.82 12.32
CA ILE A 72 14.30 15.55 12.34
C ILE A 72 13.78 15.03 10.99
N TRP A 73 14.55 15.18 9.91
CA TRP A 73 14.25 14.55 8.63
C TRP A 73 15.33 13.53 8.34
N GLY A 74 15.14 12.33 8.90
CA GLY A 74 15.92 11.17 8.52
C GLY A 74 16.00 11.08 7.00
N GLY A 75 17.21 10.92 6.46
CA GLY A 75 17.35 10.44 5.08
C GLY A 75 16.54 9.15 4.90
N PRO A 76 16.21 8.76 3.66
CA PRO A 76 15.50 7.51 3.43
C PRO A 76 16.26 6.40 4.17
N GLU A 77 15.64 5.88 5.23
CA GLU A 77 16.21 4.75 5.96
C GLU A 77 16.45 3.66 4.94
N PRO A 78 17.63 3.00 4.95
CA PRO A 78 17.79 1.78 4.19
C PRO A 78 16.60 0.88 4.54
N PRO A 79 15.97 0.21 3.55
CA PRO A 79 14.82 -0.64 3.82
C PRO A 79 15.18 -1.55 4.98
N ALA A 80 14.35 -1.53 6.02
CA ALA A 80 14.56 -2.34 7.21
C ALA A 80 14.98 -3.75 6.76
N PRO A 81 16.06 -4.32 7.33
CA PRO A 81 16.46 -5.67 6.97
C PRO A 81 15.23 -6.56 7.12
N ALA A 82 14.89 -7.30 6.05
CA ALA A 82 13.77 -8.21 6.05
C ALA A 82 13.80 -9.03 7.36
N PRO A 83 12.64 -9.24 8.02
CA PRO A 83 12.62 -10.02 9.25
C PRO A 83 13.38 -11.34 9.01
N PRO A 84 14.26 -11.74 9.94
CA PRO A 84 15.05 -12.94 9.74
C PRO A 84 14.10 -14.09 9.43
N LYS A 85 14.35 -14.79 8.30
CA LYS A 85 13.55 -15.96 7.92
C LYS A 85 13.42 -16.86 9.15
N PRO A 86 12.20 -17.25 9.54
CA PRO A 86 11.99 -18.04 10.75
C PRO A 86 12.88 -19.28 10.68
N GLN A 87 13.71 -19.47 11.71
CA GLN A 87 14.54 -20.66 11.80
C GLN A 87 13.62 -21.90 11.81
N PRO A 88 14.01 -23.01 11.17
CA PRO A 88 13.21 -24.21 11.16
C PRO A 88 13.01 -24.66 12.60
N HIS A 89 11.77 -24.56 13.09
CA HIS A 89 11.42 -25.05 14.41
C HIS A 89 11.44 -26.57 14.36
N THR A 90 12.32 -27.18 15.14
CA THR A 90 12.27 -28.62 15.37
C THR A 90 11.19 -28.87 16.41
N PHE A 91 10.09 -29.48 15.99
CA PHE A 91 9.05 -29.98 16.90
C PHE A 91 9.67 -30.99 17.88
N GLY A 92 9.32 -30.89 19.16
CA GLY A 92 9.81 -31.81 20.18
C GLY A 92 9.12 -33.17 20.12
N SER A 93 7.92 -33.21 19.54
CA SER A 93 7.13 -34.43 19.38
C SER A 93 6.16 -34.38 18.19
N ASP A 94 5.74 -35.55 17.70
CA ASP A 94 4.89 -35.66 16.50
C ASP A 94 3.50 -35.02 16.70
N TRP A 95 2.95 -35.08 17.92
CA TRP A 95 1.65 -34.46 18.21
C TRP A 95 1.72 -32.93 18.13
N GLU A 96 2.84 -32.31 18.49
CA GLU A 96 3.04 -30.87 18.32
C GLU A 96 3.06 -30.48 16.84
N LYS A 97 3.66 -31.33 15.98
CA LYS A 97 3.64 -31.16 14.53
C LYS A 97 2.22 -31.30 13.97
N GLU A 98 1.44 -32.28 14.44
CA GLU A 98 0.04 -32.44 14.02
C GLU A 98 -0.84 -31.27 14.45
N VAL A 99 -0.68 -30.80 15.69
CA VAL A 99 -1.38 -29.61 16.19
C VAL A 99 -0.95 -28.37 15.39
N GLY A 100 0.34 -28.19 15.14
CA GLY A 100 0.86 -27.12 14.31
C GLY A 100 0.31 -27.15 12.88
N LYS A 101 0.14 -28.34 12.29
CA LYS A 101 -0.49 -28.52 10.97
C LYS A 101 -1.97 -28.14 11.00
N HIS A 102 -2.69 -28.55 12.05
CA HIS A 102 -4.11 -28.22 12.22
C HIS A 102 -4.35 -26.71 12.30
N TYR A 103 -3.44 -25.97 12.94
CA TYR A 103 -3.51 -24.51 13.04
C TYR A 103 -2.80 -23.76 11.90
N GLY A 104 -2.22 -24.46 10.92
CA GLY A 104 -1.51 -23.84 9.79
C GLY A 104 -0.22 -23.11 10.19
N LEU A 105 0.37 -23.45 11.34
CA LEU A 105 1.61 -22.85 11.86
C LEU A 105 2.87 -23.57 11.37
N VAL A 106 2.71 -24.75 10.78
CA VAL A 106 3.80 -25.51 10.15
C VAL A 106 4.00 -24.97 8.74
N PRO A 107 5.12 -24.33 8.41
CA PRO A 107 5.44 -23.92 7.04
C PRO A 107 5.53 -25.16 6.17
N SER A 108 5.23 -25.01 4.88
CA SER A 108 5.30 -26.14 3.98
C SER A 108 6.74 -26.65 3.87
N GLU A 109 6.89 -27.96 3.69
CA GLU A 109 8.18 -28.62 3.39
C GLU A 109 8.49 -28.55 1.88
N ALA A 110 7.82 -27.68 1.11
CA ALA A 110 7.96 -27.65 -0.34
C ALA A 110 9.31 -27.07 -0.77
N GLU A 111 9.95 -27.71 -1.73
CA GLU A 111 11.14 -27.18 -2.39
C GLU A 111 10.77 -26.11 -3.42
N PRO A 112 11.63 -25.10 -3.64
CA PRO A 112 11.38 -24.09 -4.64
C PRO A 112 11.34 -24.71 -6.03
N ARG A 113 10.25 -24.47 -6.76
CA ARG A 113 10.04 -25.00 -8.11
C ARG A 113 11.07 -24.45 -9.09
N THR A 114 11.58 -25.31 -9.97
CA THR A 114 12.47 -24.89 -11.04
C THR A 114 11.70 -24.23 -12.19
N SER A 115 12.36 -23.38 -12.98
CA SER A 115 11.71 -22.69 -14.11
C SER A 115 11.11 -23.64 -15.16
N SER A 116 11.68 -24.83 -15.33
CA SER A 116 11.15 -25.90 -16.19
C SER A 116 9.86 -26.48 -15.64
N GLU A 117 9.83 -26.81 -14.35
CA GLU A 117 8.63 -27.33 -13.69
C GLU A 117 7.48 -26.33 -13.74
N ILE A 118 7.77 -25.04 -13.54
CA ILE A 118 6.77 -23.98 -13.64
C ILE A 118 6.15 -23.94 -15.04
N ARG A 119 6.98 -24.03 -16.10
CA ARG A 119 6.50 -24.03 -17.48
C ARG A 119 5.65 -25.25 -17.80
N GLU A 120 6.08 -26.43 -17.34
CA GLU A 120 5.36 -27.69 -17.53
C GLU A 120 4.01 -27.66 -16.80
N ALA A 121 4.00 -27.31 -15.51
CA ALA A 121 2.78 -27.20 -14.72
C ALA A 121 1.81 -26.17 -15.30
N THR A 122 2.31 -25.01 -15.74
CA THR A 122 1.49 -23.98 -16.39
C THR A 122 0.92 -24.48 -17.72
N ALA A 123 1.70 -25.18 -18.54
CA ALA A 123 1.24 -25.72 -19.80
C ALA A 123 0.15 -26.80 -19.59
N ASP A 124 0.30 -27.65 -18.58
CA ASP A 124 -0.69 -28.66 -18.27
C ASP A 124 -1.97 -28.07 -17.67
N TYR A 125 -1.85 -27.02 -16.85
CA TYR A 125 -3.00 -26.25 -16.40
C TYR A 125 -3.73 -25.60 -17.59
N ALA A 126 -3.00 -24.93 -18.48
CA ALA A 126 -3.57 -24.32 -19.68
C ALA A 126 -4.30 -25.34 -20.56
N LYS A 127 -3.74 -26.55 -20.76
CA LYS A 127 -4.41 -27.63 -21.49
C LYS A 127 -5.75 -28.01 -20.83
N ARG A 128 -5.79 -28.17 -19.51
CA ARG A 128 -7.02 -28.52 -18.79
C ARG A 128 -8.08 -27.43 -18.92
N VAL A 129 -7.69 -26.17 -18.77
CA VAL A 129 -8.62 -25.02 -18.91
C VAL A 129 -9.15 -24.93 -20.35
N HIS A 130 -8.29 -25.10 -21.35
CA HIS A 130 -8.71 -25.11 -22.76
C HIS A 130 -9.63 -26.29 -23.10
N GLN A 131 -9.47 -27.43 -22.43
CA GLN A 131 -10.32 -28.60 -22.60
C GLN A 131 -11.68 -28.45 -21.92
N SER A 132 -11.76 -27.74 -20.78
CA SER A 132 -13.01 -27.56 -20.05
C SER A 132 -13.93 -26.55 -20.72
N ASP A 133 -13.40 -25.39 -21.13
CA ASP A 133 -14.18 -24.36 -21.81
C ASP A 133 -13.31 -23.62 -22.84
N PRO A 134 -13.43 -23.95 -24.14
CA PRO A 134 -12.67 -23.31 -25.19
C PRO A 134 -13.14 -21.87 -25.49
N ASP A 135 -14.38 -21.52 -25.17
CA ASP A 135 -14.98 -20.23 -25.53
C ASP A 135 -14.99 -19.23 -24.36
N ASP A 136 -14.47 -19.63 -23.20
CA ASP A 136 -14.23 -18.73 -22.08
C ASP A 136 -13.22 -17.64 -22.44
N ALA A 137 -13.64 -16.37 -22.29
CA ALA A 137 -12.79 -15.20 -22.48
C ALA A 137 -11.78 -15.02 -21.35
N CYS A 138 -12.11 -15.49 -20.14
CA CYS A 138 -11.35 -15.25 -18.92
C CYS A 138 -10.25 -16.28 -18.67
N LYS A 139 -10.20 -17.36 -19.45
CA LYS A 139 -9.25 -18.47 -19.29
C LYS A 139 -7.78 -18.05 -19.18
N TYR A 140 -7.33 -17.06 -19.95
CA TYR A 140 -5.94 -16.62 -19.92
C TYR A 140 -5.57 -15.89 -18.64
N LEU A 141 -6.54 -15.17 -18.03
CA LEU A 141 -6.33 -14.53 -16.74
C LEU A 141 -6.14 -15.57 -15.64
N ALA A 142 -6.93 -16.66 -15.66
CA ALA A 142 -6.76 -17.78 -14.75
C ALA A 142 -5.40 -18.49 -14.94
N ILE A 143 -4.93 -18.63 -16.18
CA ILE A 143 -3.62 -19.23 -16.48
C ILE A 143 -2.48 -18.34 -15.96
N GLU A 144 -2.58 -17.01 -16.12
CA GLU A 144 -1.57 -16.08 -15.63
C GLU A 144 -1.58 -15.94 -14.10
N GLU A 145 -2.74 -16.04 -13.44
CA GLU A 145 -2.80 -16.16 -11.98
C GLU A 145 -2.04 -17.40 -11.49
N TYR A 146 -2.34 -18.57 -12.07
CA TYR A 146 -1.67 -19.81 -11.71
C TYR A 146 -0.16 -19.75 -11.95
N ARG A 147 0.25 -19.22 -13.11
CA ARG A 147 1.66 -18.99 -13.42
C ARG A 147 2.31 -18.06 -12.41
N CYS A 148 1.65 -16.97 -12.04
CA CYS A 148 2.15 -16.02 -11.06
C CYS A 148 2.39 -16.70 -9.70
N LEU A 149 1.42 -17.49 -9.22
CA LEU A 149 1.53 -18.22 -7.96
C LEU A 149 2.71 -19.20 -7.95
N LEU A 150 2.93 -19.91 -9.05
CA LEU A 150 4.08 -20.81 -9.20
C LEU A 150 5.41 -20.05 -9.22
N THR A 151 5.49 -18.93 -9.96
CA THR A 151 6.72 -18.11 -10.01
C THR A 151 7.05 -17.44 -8.68
N ALA A 152 6.02 -17.07 -7.91
CA ALA A 152 6.16 -16.49 -6.58
C ALA A 152 6.35 -17.55 -5.48
N GLN A 153 6.42 -18.84 -5.83
CA GLN A 153 6.59 -19.95 -4.89
C GLN A 153 5.54 -19.95 -3.77
N ALA A 154 4.25 -19.87 -4.17
CA ALA A 154 3.13 -19.84 -3.24
C ALA A 154 3.05 -21.05 -2.30
N GLU A 155 3.69 -22.17 -2.64
CA GLU A 155 3.80 -23.32 -1.74
C GLU A 155 4.65 -23.00 -0.50
N ILE A 156 5.65 -22.12 -0.60
CA ILE A 156 6.57 -21.74 0.48
C ILE A 156 6.13 -20.45 1.17
N GLU A 157 5.86 -19.40 0.37
CA GLU A 157 5.55 -18.05 0.84
C GLU A 157 4.17 -17.62 0.31
N THR A 158 3.11 -18.07 0.99
CA THR A 158 1.71 -17.87 0.58
C THR A 158 1.30 -16.40 0.57
N GLU A 159 1.62 -15.65 1.62
CA GLU A 159 1.19 -14.25 1.77
C GLU A 159 1.84 -13.32 0.73
N GLU A 160 3.14 -13.48 0.50
CA GLU A 160 3.85 -12.71 -0.51
C GLU A 160 3.38 -13.05 -1.94
N ALA A 161 3.12 -14.33 -2.22
CA ALA A 161 2.58 -14.73 -3.51
C ALA A 161 1.17 -14.18 -3.72
N ALA A 162 0.31 -14.21 -2.69
CA ALA A 162 -1.04 -13.70 -2.76
C ALA A 162 -1.05 -12.20 -3.11
N THR A 163 -0.24 -11.38 -2.44
CA THR A 163 -0.19 -9.93 -2.71
C THR A 163 0.26 -9.60 -4.14
N LYS A 164 1.22 -10.35 -4.69
CA LYS A 164 1.72 -10.15 -6.06
C LYS A 164 0.72 -10.59 -7.13
N CYS A 165 0.01 -11.70 -6.87
CA CYS A 165 -0.83 -12.35 -7.86
C CYS A 165 -2.32 -11.97 -7.76
N PHE A 166 -2.74 -11.30 -6.69
CA PHE A 166 -4.13 -10.88 -6.47
C PHE A 166 -4.70 -10.05 -7.63
N LYS A 167 -3.86 -9.27 -8.33
CA LYS A 167 -4.28 -8.50 -9.50
C LYS A 167 -4.92 -9.36 -10.59
N TRP A 168 -4.41 -10.57 -10.82
CA TRP A 168 -4.92 -11.44 -11.88
C TRP A 168 -6.24 -12.09 -11.49
N ASN A 169 -6.41 -12.40 -10.20
CA ASN A 169 -7.68 -12.88 -9.65
C ASN A 169 -8.76 -11.81 -9.76
N ASP A 170 -8.43 -10.56 -9.42
CA ASP A 170 -9.38 -9.45 -9.51
C ASP A 170 -9.82 -9.21 -10.97
N GLU A 171 -8.87 -9.19 -11.92
CA GLU A 171 -9.20 -9.09 -13.34
C GLU A 171 -10.01 -10.29 -13.85
N TRP A 172 -9.69 -11.50 -13.38
CA TRP A 172 -10.47 -12.70 -13.73
C TRP A 172 -11.92 -12.60 -13.24
N ARG A 173 -12.15 -12.15 -12.00
CA ARG A 173 -13.50 -11.94 -11.45
C ARG A 173 -14.28 -10.87 -12.22
N ARG A 174 -13.62 -9.77 -12.59
CA ARG A 174 -14.22 -8.72 -13.43
C ARG A 174 -14.61 -9.28 -14.79
N CYS A 175 -13.72 -10.03 -15.42
CA CYS A 175 -13.99 -10.68 -16.69
C CYS A 175 -15.18 -11.64 -16.62
N GLN A 176 -15.29 -12.45 -15.56
CA GLN A 176 -16.45 -13.34 -15.40
C GLN A 176 -17.76 -12.56 -15.32
N TRP A 177 -17.76 -11.45 -14.61
CA TRP A 177 -18.93 -10.58 -14.52
C TRP A 177 -19.28 -9.95 -15.87
N ASP A 178 -18.28 -9.55 -16.66
CA ASP A 178 -18.50 -8.99 -18.00
C ASP A 178 -19.00 -10.04 -18.99
N GLN A 179 -18.46 -11.26 -18.95
CA GLN A 179 -18.96 -12.39 -19.74
C GLN A 179 -20.41 -12.73 -19.38
N TYR A 180 -20.74 -12.73 -18.08
CA TYR A 180 -22.09 -12.95 -17.59
C TYR A 180 -23.08 -11.89 -18.11
N LYS A 181 -22.75 -10.60 -17.95
CA LYS A 181 -23.60 -9.51 -18.49
C LYS A 181 -23.80 -9.63 -19.99
N PHE A 182 -22.74 -9.97 -20.73
CA PHE A 182 -22.79 -10.10 -22.17
C PHE A 182 -23.72 -11.25 -22.59
N ASN A 183 -23.62 -12.39 -21.91
CA ASN A 183 -24.44 -13.57 -22.19
C ASN A 183 -25.91 -13.38 -21.81
N GLU A 184 -26.19 -12.67 -20.71
CA GLU A 184 -27.56 -12.40 -20.26
C GLU A 184 -28.20 -11.15 -20.88
N GLY A 185 -27.41 -10.32 -21.59
CA GLY A 185 -27.90 -9.07 -22.18
C GLY A 185 -28.20 -7.97 -21.16
N LEU A 186 -27.49 -7.96 -20.02
CA LEU A 186 -27.66 -6.95 -18.98
C LEU A 186 -27.11 -5.60 -19.44
N THR A 187 -27.98 -4.59 -19.48
CA THR A 187 -27.64 -3.22 -19.88
C THR A 187 -28.26 -2.20 -18.93
N TYR A 188 -27.82 -0.95 -19.01
CA TYR A 188 -28.35 0.15 -18.23
C TYR A 188 -28.71 1.34 -19.13
N ILE A 189 -29.63 2.19 -18.67
CA ILE A 189 -30.02 3.40 -19.40
C ILE A 189 -29.01 4.50 -19.10
N GLU A 190 -28.28 4.95 -20.12
CA GLU A 190 -27.34 6.06 -19.99
C GLU A 190 -28.07 7.40 -19.84
N GLY A 191 -27.50 8.27 -19.00
CA GLY A 191 -27.96 9.65 -18.86
C GLY A 191 -27.58 10.54 -20.06
N PRO A 192 -28.04 11.80 -20.08
CA PRO A 192 -27.66 12.75 -21.12
C PRO A 192 -26.14 12.96 -21.15
N GLN A 193 -25.54 12.95 -22.36
CA GLN A 193 -24.09 13.08 -22.51
C GLN A 193 -23.57 14.43 -21.99
N ILE A 194 -22.64 14.37 -21.03
CA ILE A 194 -21.92 15.54 -20.54
C ILE A 194 -20.98 16.03 -21.64
N ARG A 195 -21.03 17.34 -21.93
CA ARG A 195 -20.24 17.94 -23.01
C ARG A 195 -18.80 18.18 -22.57
N LYS A 196 -17.89 18.20 -23.54
CA LYS A 196 -16.47 18.52 -23.37
C LYS A 196 -16.21 19.78 -22.55
N ALA A 197 -15.14 19.71 -21.76
CA ALA A 197 -14.62 20.83 -20.98
C ALA A 197 -14.20 22.03 -21.87
N TYR A 198 -13.66 21.76 -23.06
CA TYR A 198 -13.22 22.80 -23.99
C TYR A 198 -13.80 22.62 -25.39
N ARG A 199 -14.29 23.70 -26.01
CA ARG A 199 -15.04 23.64 -27.29
C ARG A 199 -14.25 23.03 -28.45
N PHE A 200 -12.92 23.10 -28.48
CA PHE A 200 -12.13 22.55 -29.58
C PHE A 200 -11.51 21.19 -29.27
N ALA A 201 -11.68 20.66 -28.05
CA ALA A 201 -11.22 19.33 -27.73
C ALA A 201 -11.99 18.29 -28.57
N PRO A 202 -11.29 17.23 -29.04
CA PRO A 202 -11.95 16.09 -29.66
C PRO A 202 -12.84 15.38 -28.64
N ASN A 203 -14.01 14.90 -29.10
CA ASN A 203 -14.88 14.05 -28.31
C ASN A 203 -14.61 12.60 -28.71
N TYR A 204 -13.72 11.93 -27.97
CA TYR A 204 -13.53 10.49 -28.14
C TYR A 204 -14.83 9.76 -27.74
N LYS A 205 -15.26 8.84 -28.60
CA LYS A 205 -16.42 7.98 -28.34
C LYS A 205 -15.90 6.69 -27.72
N TYR A 206 -16.41 6.36 -26.55
CA TYR A 206 -16.17 5.10 -25.86
C TYR A 206 -17.42 4.23 -26.02
N ALA A 207 -17.19 2.93 -26.16
CA ALA A 207 -18.24 1.92 -26.24
C ALA A 207 -18.63 1.44 -24.84
#